data_AF-A0A328A6A9-F1
#
_entry.id   AF-A0A328A6A9-F1
#
_cell.length_a   1.000
_cell.length_b   1.000
_cell.length_c   1.000
_cell.angle_alpha   90.00
_cell.angle_beta   90.00
_cell.angle_gamma   90.00
#
_symmetry.space_group_name_H-M   'P 1'
#
loop_
_entity.id
_entity.type
_entity.pdbx_description
1 polymer ?
#
loop_
_entity_poly.entity_id
_entity_poly.type
_entity_poly.pdbx_seq_one_letter_code
_entity_poly.pdbx_strand_id
1 'polypeptide(L)'
;MNKSIASLKFTKYFVLFTIFITLLTTFLTITDFLSSPISTDLWTFTNRGLYYFLVYITQCIMLLTILINTYQLMKKVDVADYFNTINHDKLFLIATLTISFGAFNLVKKYLNVPVEYLILLDTTVETNLLLFILGIVIITSLFIYEASSKIKEEHDLTI
;
A
#
# COMPACT_ATOMS: atom_id res chain seq x y z
N MET A 1 19.08 -24.36 7.28
CA MET A 1 17.74 -23.79 7.03
C MET A 1 17.92 -22.57 6.13
N ASN A 2 17.36 -22.60 4.91
CA ASN A 2 17.69 -21.66 3.84
C ASN A 2 17.34 -20.22 4.25
N LYS A 3 18.32 -19.29 4.25
CA LYS A 3 18.15 -17.91 4.73
C LYS A 3 16.99 -17.16 4.04
N SER A 4 16.66 -17.53 2.80
CA SER A 4 15.54 -16.93 2.05
C SER A 4 14.17 -17.17 2.72
N ILE A 5 13.91 -18.38 3.22
CA ILE A 5 12.63 -18.76 3.84
C ILE A 5 12.39 -18.01 5.16
N ALA A 6 13.44 -17.77 5.93
CA ALA A 6 13.35 -16.98 7.16
C ALA A 6 13.06 -15.50 6.86
N SER A 7 13.68 -14.93 5.81
CA SER A 7 13.44 -13.54 5.39
C SER A 7 11.99 -13.32 4.94
N LEU A 8 11.41 -14.27 4.18
CA LEU A 8 10.03 -14.20 3.71
C LEU A 8 8.99 -14.29 4.83
N LYS A 9 9.27 -15.08 5.89
CA LYS A 9 8.42 -15.12 7.10
C LYS A 9 8.43 -13.77 7.82
N PHE A 10 9.59 -13.14 7.98
CA PHE A 10 9.68 -11.80 8.58
C PHE A 10 8.88 -10.78 7.78
N THR A 11 9.04 -10.76 6.46
CA THR A 11 8.30 -9.87 5.56
C THR A 11 6.79 -10.00 5.71
N LYS A 12 6.27 -11.23 5.82
CA LYS A 12 4.84 -11.47 6.04
C LYS A 12 4.31 -10.86 7.33
N TYR A 13 5.00 -11.07 8.46
CA TYR A 13 4.57 -10.51 9.74
C TYR A 13 4.71 -9.00 9.79
N PHE A 14 5.72 -8.46 9.10
CA PHE A 14 5.88 -7.03 8.96
C PHE A 14 4.72 -6.40 8.17
N VAL A 15 4.31 -6.98 7.03
CA VAL A 15 3.15 -6.49 6.28
C VAL A 15 1.88 -6.52 7.14
N LEU A 16 1.70 -7.58 7.94
CA LEU A 16 0.58 -7.67 8.87
C LEU A 16 0.62 -6.55 9.94
N PHE A 17 1.80 -6.26 10.49
CA PHE A 17 1.99 -5.14 11.40
C PHE A 17 1.67 -3.79 10.74
N THR A 18 2.07 -3.57 9.48
CA THR A 18 1.73 -2.33 8.75
C THR A 18 0.24 -2.17 8.49
N ILE A 19 -0.52 -3.27 8.35
CA ILE A 19 -1.99 -3.20 8.27
C ILE A 19 -2.55 -2.64 9.57
N PHE A 20 -2.10 -3.13 10.73
CA PHE A 20 -2.55 -2.63 12.03
C PHE A 20 -2.20 -1.16 12.24
N ILE A 21 -0.97 -0.75 11.88
CA ILE A 21 -0.59 0.67 11.95
C ILE A 21 -1.52 1.51 11.05
N THR A 22 -1.72 1.10 9.81
CA THR A 22 -2.55 1.86 8.85
C THR A 22 -3.99 2.02 9.34
N LEU A 23 -4.56 0.95 9.91
CA LEU A 23 -5.90 1.02 10.50
C LEU A 23 -5.93 1.96 11.71
N LEU A 24 -4.93 1.90 12.58
CA LEU A 24 -4.84 2.76 13.76
C LEU A 24 -4.67 4.23 13.38
N THR A 25 -3.76 4.57 12.46
CA THR A 25 -3.54 5.96 12.01
C THR A 25 -4.78 6.50 11.33
N THR A 26 -5.38 5.73 10.42
CA THR A 26 -6.63 6.11 9.74
C THR A 26 -7.75 6.37 10.75
N PHE A 27 -7.91 5.50 11.75
CA PHE A 27 -8.95 5.65 12.77
C PHE A 27 -8.74 6.92 13.60
N LEU A 28 -7.51 7.19 14.05
CA LEU A 28 -7.18 8.40 14.81
C LEU A 28 -7.43 9.65 13.97
N THR A 29 -6.93 9.70 12.72
CA THR A 29 -7.13 10.85 11.82
C THR A 29 -8.60 11.12 11.52
N ILE A 30 -9.42 10.08 11.30
CA ILE A 30 -10.87 10.24 11.10
C ILE A 30 -11.54 10.80 12.35
N THR A 31 -11.16 10.30 13.53
CA THR A 31 -11.72 10.77 14.81
C THR A 31 -11.35 12.23 15.07
N ASP A 32 -10.10 12.61 14.81
CA ASP A 32 -9.62 13.98 14.91
C ASP A 32 -10.34 14.90 13.91
N PHE A 33 -10.59 14.42 12.68
CA PHE A 33 -11.38 15.15 11.70
C PHE A 33 -12.82 15.42 12.17
N LEU A 34 -13.52 14.38 12.63
CA LEU A 34 -14.93 14.50 13.04
C LEU A 34 -15.13 15.27 14.35
N SER A 35 -14.12 15.32 15.21
CA SER A 35 -14.16 16.08 16.47
C SER A 35 -13.71 17.54 16.30
N SER A 36 -13.06 17.88 15.19
CA SER A 36 -12.57 19.24 14.94
C SER A 36 -13.71 20.23 14.69
N PRO A 37 -13.66 21.45 15.26
CA PRO A 37 -14.64 22.51 14.96
C PRO A 37 -14.75 22.82 13.46
N ILE A 38 -13.64 22.61 12.73
CA ILE A 38 -13.48 22.88 11.30
C ILE A 38 -14.32 21.90 10.44
N SER A 39 -14.77 20.76 10.98
CA SER A 39 -15.62 19.79 10.28
C SER A 39 -17.11 19.98 10.55
N THR A 40 -17.54 21.04 11.25
CA THR A 40 -18.98 21.26 11.54
C THR A 40 -19.71 22.06 10.45
N ASP A 41 -18.99 22.73 9.55
CA ASP A 41 -19.54 23.58 8.50
C ASP A 41 -19.80 22.81 7.18
N LEU A 42 -20.21 21.55 7.29
CA LEU A 42 -20.18 20.60 6.16
C LEU A 42 -21.19 20.88 5.03
N TRP A 43 -22.17 21.75 5.29
CA TRP A 43 -23.36 21.95 4.45
C TRP A 43 -23.24 23.12 3.46
N THR A 44 -22.14 23.85 3.46
CA THR A 44 -21.91 24.95 2.50
C THR A 44 -21.05 24.47 1.32
N PHE A 45 -21.42 24.81 0.08
CA PHE A 45 -20.74 24.38 -1.17
C PHE A 45 -19.26 24.86 -1.31
N THR A 46 -18.70 25.52 -0.29
CA THR A 46 -17.30 25.95 -0.14
C THR A 46 -16.36 24.88 0.44
N ASN A 47 -16.87 23.67 0.66
CA ASN A 47 -16.28 22.65 1.53
C ASN A 47 -15.12 21.84 0.90
N ARG A 48 -14.08 22.55 0.43
CA ARG A 48 -12.82 21.97 -0.08
C ARG A 48 -12.18 21.00 0.92
N GLY A 49 -12.38 21.23 2.22
CA GLY A 49 -11.96 20.35 3.29
C GLY A 49 -12.65 18.98 3.26
N LEU A 50 -13.98 18.94 3.09
CA LEU A 50 -14.71 17.68 2.93
C LEU A 50 -14.31 16.93 1.65
N TYR A 51 -14.14 17.64 0.53
CA TYR A 51 -13.64 16.98 -0.70
C TYR A 51 -12.25 16.37 -0.48
N TYR A 52 -11.38 17.08 0.24
CA TYR A 52 -10.06 16.55 0.58
C TYR A 52 -10.14 15.38 1.58
N PHE A 53 -11.09 15.40 2.51
CA PHE A 53 -11.38 14.27 3.39
C PHE A 53 -11.84 13.03 2.63
N LEU A 54 -12.72 13.17 1.64
CA LEU A 54 -13.13 12.05 0.78
C LEU A 54 -11.96 11.48 -0.03
N VAL A 55 -11.06 12.35 -0.49
CA VAL A 55 -9.80 11.94 -1.13
C VAL A 55 -8.94 11.14 -0.16
N TYR A 56 -8.77 11.63 1.08
CA TYR A 56 -8.05 10.93 2.13
C TYR A 56 -8.63 9.53 2.41
N ILE A 57 -9.95 9.41 2.59
CA ILE A 57 -10.63 8.12 2.79
C ILE A 57 -10.37 7.17 1.61
N THR A 58 -10.45 7.69 0.39
CA THR A 58 -10.17 6.91 -0.83
C THR A 58 -8.72 6.41 -0.82
N GLN A 59 -7.75 7.25 -0.45
CA GLN A 59 -6.35 6.86 -0.32
C GLN A 59 -6.12 5.78 0.74
N CYS A 60 -6.78 5.87 1.90
CA CYS A 60 -6.72 4.82 2.93
C CYS A 60 -7.25 3.48 2.43
N ILE A 61 -8.38 3.47 1.70
CA ILE A 61 -8.94 2.24 1.09
C ILE A 61 -7.97 1.65 0.07
N MET A 62 -7.35 2.47 -0.77
CA MET A 62 -6.33 2.03 -1.72
C MET A 62 -5.13 1.41 -1.01
N LEU A 63 -4.60 2.07 0.02
CA LEU A 63 -3.46 1.58 0.79
C LEU A 63 -3.77 0.24 1.47
N LEU A 64 -4.95 0.11 2.10
CA LEU A 64 -5.39 -1.16 2.69
C LEU A 64 -5.49 -2.27 1.64
N THR A 65 -6.01 -1.97 0.46
CA THR A 65 -6.11 -2.95 -0.64
C THR A 65 -4.72 -3.38 -1.10
N ILE A 66 -3.76 -2.46 -1.22
CA ILE A 66 -2.35 -2.76 -1.55
C ILE A 66 -1.74 -3.66 -0.48
N LEU A 67 -1.91 -3.34 0.80
CA LEU A 67 -1.39 -4.10 1.92
C LEU A 67 -1.94 -5.53 1.96
N ILE A 68 -3.25 -5.69 1.77
CA ILE A 68 -3.90 -7.01 1.73
C ILE A 68 -3.36 -7.85 0.57
N ASN A 69 -3.27 -7.28 -0.63
CA ASN A 69 -2.73 -8.00 -1.79
C ASN A 69 -1.25 -8.36 -1.61
N THR A 70 -0.46 -7.45 -1.05
CA THR A 70 0.94 -7.71 -0.68
C THR A 70 1.02 -8.87 0.30
N TYR A 71 0.23 -8.86 1.37
CA TYR A 71 0.20 -9.94 2.34
C TYR A 71 -0.14 -11.30 1.70
N GLN A 72 -1.10 -11.32 0.77
CA GLN A 72 -1.46 -12.54 0.05
C GLN A 72 -0.33 -13.05 -0.84
N LEU A 73 0.42 -12.16 -1.51
CA LEU A 73 1.62 -12.53 -2.27
C LEU A 73 2.68 -13.14 -1.35
N MET A 74 2.90 -12.55 -0.17
CA MET A 74 3.85 -13.06 0.83
C MET A 74 3.40 -14.37 1.50
N LYS A 75 2.16 -14.83 1.29
CA LYS A 75 1.67 -16.12 1.80
C LYS A 75 2.01 -17.27 0.84
N LYS A 76 2.11 -17.01 -0.47
CA LYS A 76 2.33 -18.01 -1.53
C LYS A 76 3.81 -18.11 -1.93
N VAL A 77 4.68 -18.38 -0.96
CA VAL A 77 6.15 -18.40 -1.11
C VAL A 77 6.66 -19.72 -1.68
N ASP A 78 5.85 -20.45 -2.46
CA ASP A 78 6.38 -21.56 -3.22
C ASP A 78 6.90 -21.01 -4.55
N VAL A 79 8.22 -21.06 -4.75
CA VAL A 79 8.92 -20.47 -5.92
C VAL A 79 8.35 -21.03 -7.23
N ALA A 80 7.89 -22.29 -7.22
CA ALA A 80 7.33 -22.96 -8.39
C ALA A 80 5.98 -22.37 -8.85
N ASP A 81 5.22 -21.71 -7.97
CA ASP A 81 3.84 -21.25 -8.24
C ASP A 81 3.68 -19.73 -8.01
N TYR A 82 4.78 -18.98 -7.97
CA TYR A 82 4.71 -17.54 -7.78
C TYR A 82 4.32 -16.80 -9.06
N PHE A 83 4.83 -17.20 -10.23
CA PHE A 83 4.54 -16.56 -11.52
C PHE A 83 3.30 -17.15 -12.19
N ASN A 84 2.21 -17.30 -11.44
CA ASN A 84 0.88 -17.62 -12.00
C ASN A 84 0.08 -16.35 -12.30
N THR A 85 -0.96 -16.49 -13.11
CA THR A 85 -1.86 -15.39 -13.53
C THR A 85 -2.49 -14.67 -12.33
N ILE A 86 -2.85 -15.41 -11.27
CA ILE A 86 -3.46 -14.85 -10.06
C ILE A 86 -2.49 -13.87 -9.36
N ASN A 87 -1.22 -14.22 -9.25
CA ASN A 87 -0.23 -13.37 -8.60
C ASN A 87 0.18 -12.20 -9.51
N HIS A 88 0.22 -12.42 -10.83
CA HIS A 88 0.37 -11.34 -11.81
C HIS A 88 -0.73 -10.29 -11.66
N ASP A 89 -2.01 -10.70 -11.61
CA ASP A 89 -3.14 -9.78 -11.47
C ASP A 89 -3.08 -8.97 -10.17
N LYS A 90 -2.60 -9.59 -9.08
CA LYS A 90 -2.36 -8.88 -7.82
C LYS A 90 -1.25 -7.86 -7.93
N LEU A 91 -0.12 -8.20 -8.55
CA LEU A 91 0.98 -7.26 -8.78
C LEU A 91 0.53 -6.09 -9.66
N PHE A 92 -0.26 -6.37 -10.70
CA PHE A 92 -0.83 -5.36 -11.57
C PHE A 92 -1.80 -4.43 -10.82
N LEU A 93 -2.67 -4.99 -9.97
CA LEU A 93 -3.57 -4.22 -9.12
C LEU A 93 -2.79 -3.35 -8.12
N ILE A 94 -1.77 -3.90 -7.46
CA ILE A 94 -0.89 -3.15 -6.55
C ILE A 94 -0.25 -1.96 -7.28
N ALA A 95 0.29 -2.18 -8.48
CA ALA A 95 0.91 -1.13 -9.28
C ALA A 95 -0.11 -0.04 -9.66
N THR A 96 -1.30 -0.43 -10.13
CA THR A 96 -2.36 0.50 -10.55
C THR A 96 -2.87 1.34 -9.38
N LEU A 97 -3.10 0.72 -8.22
CA LEU A 97 -3.53 1.42 -7.01
C LEU A 97 -2.43 2.34 -6.47
N THR A 98 -1.17 1.95 -6.57
CA THR A 98 -0.03 2.78 -6.16
C THR A 98 0.07 4.05 -7.01
N ILE A 99 -0.03 3.92 -8.33
CA ILE A 99 -0.04 5.07 -9.25
C ILE A 99 -1.23 5.97 -8.93
N SER A 100 -2.41 5.38 -8.73
CA SER A 100 -3.62 6.11 -8.37
C SER A 100 -3.46 6.87 -7.06
N PHE A 101 -2.93 6.22 -6.01
CA PHE A 101 -2.63 6.84 -4.71
C PHE A 101 -1.71 8.06 -4.87
N GLY A 102 -0.66 7.94 -5.68
CA GLY A 102 0.24 9.03 -6.01
C GLY A 102 -0.47 10.19 -6.73
N ALA A 103 -1.36 9.88 -7.67
CA ALA A 103 -2.17 10.89 -8.36
C ALA A 103 -3.14 11.61 -7.40
N PHE A 104 -3.79 10.88 -6.49
CA PHE A 104 -4.65 11.47 -5.45
C PHE A 104 -3.87 12.41 -4.52
N ASN A 105 -2.61 12.10 -4.22
CA ASN A 105 -1.72 12.99 -3.44
C ASN A 105 -1.48 14.35 -4.11
N LEU A 106 -1.68 14.47 -5.43
CA LEU A 106 -1.59 15.75 -6.15
C LEU A 106 -2.86 16.60 -5.99
N VAL A 107 -4.00 16.00 -5.61
CA VAL A 107 -5.30 16.69 -5.53
C VAL A 107 -5.27 17.84 -4.53
N LYS A 108 -4.47 17.74 -3.45
CA LYS A 108 -4.28 18.83 -2.48
C LYS A 108 -3.82 20.14 -3.11
N LYS A 109 -2.99 20.05 -4.18
CA LYS A 109 -2.51 21.22 -4.94
C LYS A 109 -3.65 21.86 -5.75
N TYR A 110 -4.54 21.06 -6.32
CA TYR A 110 -5.60 21.53 -7.22
C TYR A 110 -6.86 22.02 -6.50
N LEU A 111 -7.19 21.39 -5.35
CA LEU A 111 -8.34 21.81 -4.55
C LEU A 111 -8.12 23.12 -3.79
N ASN A 112 -6.87 23.62 -3.72
CA ASN A 112 -6.50 24.80 -2.92
C ASN A 112 -7.11 24.72 -1.51
N VAL A 113 -6.81 23.61 -0.84
CA VAL A 113 -7.35 23.24 0.47
C VAL A 113 -6.73 24.14 1.54
N PRO A 114 -7.52 24.65 2.52
CA PRO A 114 -6.97 25.38 3.64
C PRO A 114 -5.93 24.59 4.42
N VAL A 115 -4.89 25.28 4.93
CA VAL A 115 -3.74 24.67 5.62
C VAL A 115 -4.17 23.79 6.78
N GLU A 116 -5.22 24.16 7.50
CA GLU A 116 -5.74 23.41 8.65
C GLU A 116 -6.15 21.98 8.28
N TYR A 117 -6.84 21.79 7.14
CA TYR A 117 -7.19 20.46 6.65
C TYR A 117 -5.97 19.70 6.10
N LEU A 118 -4.96 20.41 5.56
CA LEU A 118 -3.72 19.78 5.09
C LEU A 118 -2.89 19.21 6.24
N ILE A 119 -2.90 19.88 7.39
CA ILE A 119 -2.25 19.41 8.62
C ILE A 119 -3.03 18.24 9.21
N LEU A 120 -4.36 18.37 9.28
CA LEU A 120 -5.24 17.36 9.87
C LEU A 120 -5.28 16.05 9.05
N LEU A 121 -5.24 16.16 7.72
CA LEU A 121 -5.29 15.04 6.77
C LEU A 121 -3.93 14.84 6.08
N ASP A 122 -2.86 14.93 6.87
CA ASP A 122 -1.51 14.68 6.38
C ASP A 122 -1.32 13.19 6.05
N THR A 123 -0.98 12.89 4.80
CA THR A 123 -0.78 11.54 4.27
C THR A 123 0.69 11.10 4.28
N THR A 124 1.57 11.83 5.00
CA THR A 124 3.01 11.54 5.04
C THR A 124 3.30 10.13 5.57
N VAL A 125 2.59 9.70 6.62
CA VAL A 125 2.76 8.35 7.20
C VAL A 125 2.35 7.28 6.19
N GLU A 126 1.18 7.42 5.57
CA GLU A 126 0.63 6.52 4.57
C GLU A 126 1.54 6.43 3.33
N THR A 127 2.08 7.57 2.89
CA THR A 127 3.00 7.64 1.76
C THR A 127 4.31 6.90 2.06
N ASN A 128 4.87 7.08 3.26
CA ASN A 128 6.08 6.37 3.68
C ASN A 128 5.84 4.86 3.81
N LEU A 129 4.69 4.45 4.36
CA LEU A 129 4.28 3.04 4.42
C LEU A 129 4.13 2.43 3.03
N LEU A 130 3.51 3.16 2.09
CA LEU A 130 3.37 2.73 0.70
C LEU A 130 4.74 2.50 0.05
N LEU A 131 5.67 3.46 0.17
CA LEU A 131 7.03 3.33 -0.37
C LEU A 131 7.76 2.11 0.20
N PHE A 132 7.62 1.86 1.51
CA PHE A 132 8.22 0.71 2.15
C PHE A 132 7.65 -0.61 1.61
N ILE A 133 6.33 -0.69 1.45
CA ILE A 133 5.65 -1.87 0.92
C ILE A 133 6.02 -2.14 -0.53
N LEU A 134 6.17 -1.11 -1.35
CA LEU A 134 6.70 -1.26 -2.72
C LEU A 134 8.10 -1.83 -2.71
N GLY A 135 8.97 -1.36 -1.80
CA GLY A 135 10.30 -1.93 -1.60
C GLY A 135 10.24 -3.42 -1.30
N ILE A 136 9.35 -3.84 -0.39
CA ILE A 136 9.12 -5.26 -0.07
C ILE A 136 8.68 -6.05 -1.32
N VAL A 137 7.71 -5.53 -2.09
CA VAL A 137 7.19 -6.21 -3.28
C VAL A 137 8.29 -6.38 -4.33
N ILE A 138 9.10 -5.35 -4.56
CA ILE A 138 10.24 -5.39 -5.49
C ILE A 138 11.26 -6.42 -5.03
N ILE A 139 11.72 -6.35 -3.78
CA ILE A 139 12.72 -7.27 -3.23
C ILE A 139 12.23 -8.72 -3.32
N THR A 140 10.97 -8.96 -2.98
CA THR A 140 10.38 -10.30 -3.05
C THR A 140 10.33 -10.80 -4.48
N SER A 141 9.90 -9.96 -5.42
CA SER A 141 9.86 -10.30 -6.84
C SER A 141 11.25 -10.63 -7.40
N LEU A 142 12.28 -9.88 -6.99
CA LEU A 142 13.68 -10.14 -7.38
C LEU A 142 14.20 -11.47 -6.83
N PHE A 143 13.97 -11.76 -5.54
CA PHE A 143 14.38 -13.03 -4.94
C PHE A 143 13.74 -14.23 -5.65
N ILE A 144 12.47 -14.09 -6.02
CA ILE A 144 11.74 -15.16 -6.69
C ILE A 144 12.19 -15.30 -8.14
N TYR A 145 12.42 -14.19 -8.84
CA TYR A 145 13.01 -14.22 -10.18
C TYR A 145 14.36 -14.93 -10.20
N GLU A 146 15.26 -14.61 -9.27
CA GLU A 146 16.57 -15.26 -9.17
C GLU A 146 16.44 -16.76 -8.89
N ALA A 147 15.53 -17.16 -7.99
CA ALA A 147 15.28 -18.56 -7.68
C ALA A 147 14.68 -19.32 -8.89
N SER A 148 13.74 -18.72 -9.62
CA SER A 148 13.17 -19.30 -10.84
C SER A 148 14.21 -19.41 -11.97
N SER A 149 15.11 -18.43 -12.11
CA SER A 149 16.19 -18.48 -13.12
C SER A 149 17.16 -19.63 -12.86
N LYS A 150 17.54 -19.88 -11.60
CA LYS A 150 18.43 -20.98 -11.22
C LYS A 150 17.82 -22.36 -11.53
N ILE A 151 16.52 -22.52 -11.26
CA ILE A 151 15.78 -23.75 -11.60
C ILE A 151 15.78 -23.97 -13.12
N LYS A 152 15.58 -22.90 -13.90
CA LYS A 152 15.63 -22.99 -15.36
C LYS A 152 17.02 -23.38 -15.86
N GLU A 153 18.10 -22.81 -15.32
CA GLU A 153 19.48 -23.17 -15.68
C GLU A 153 19.80 -24.64 -15.34
N GLU A 154 19.38 -25.14 -14.17
CA GLU A 154 19.57 -26.55 -13.80
C GLU A 154 18.81 -27.52 -14.73
N HIS A 155 17.60 -27.15 -15.15
CA HIS A 155 16.79 -27.97 -16.06
C HIS A 155 17.20 -27.85 -17.53
N ASP A 156 17.71 -26.70 -17.98
CA ASP A 156 18.27 -26.54 -19.33
C ASP A 156 19.61 -27.30 -19.49
N LEU A 157 20.35 -27.54 -18.40
CA LEU A 157 21.58 -28.36 -18.40
C LEU A 157 21.33 -29.88 -18.36
N THR A 158 20.08 -30.32 -18.20
CA THR A 158 19.69 -31.74 -18.10
C THR A 158 18.92 -32.28 -19.31
N ILE A 159 18.80 -31.51 -20.39
CA ILE A 159 18.23 -31.94 -21.69
C ILE A 159 19.35 -32.20 -22.70
#